data_AF-A0A8J3CSC9-F1
#
_entry.id   AF-A0A8J3CSC9-F1
#
_cell.length_a   1.000
_cell.length_b   1.000
_cell.length_c   1.000
_cell.angle_alpha   90.00
_cell.angle_beta   90.00
_cell.angle_gamma   90.00
#
_symmetry.space_group_name_H-M   'P 1'
#
loop_
_entity.id
_entity.type
_entity.pdbx_description
1 polymer ?
#
loop_
_entity_poly.entity_id
_entity_poly.type
_entity_poly.pdbx_seq_one_letter_code
_entity_poly.pdbx_strand_id
1 'polypeptide(L)'
;MSASSNQPSRQEILSTIYGTDFEGFLPLWSAKNKQTIFFSSAEFEQYSQTSERLSAREDVYMCMSSQQEDVGPHKRGSIDTAATVFACAADIDISSEKDSGKNYPPDRETALAILDSFPHAYTYRQDSGRGLHVIWVLDDPIRCQNRAERRRAQALSKAFQKKLVAHFKANGFDIDSVGDIMRLIRVPHTLNHNVSPPATVTPLFLDPTVNLAVSDLEGFEETPKKRGNSNDRNLSAPSHARIRAGCGWYNDQTGVNAASSSEPEWYAALGITARCGDADTHAHKYSARHPQYSEDETAAKLERALTEAGPRTCHAIENDLDGASFCSGCPNRDLITSPVQLGYGYEPGNIGPIPIGYLSDGSFILRDQVRDIMLMCP
;
A
#
# COMPACT_ATOMS: atom_id res chain seq x y z
N MET A 1 29.38 -15.81 -37.47
CA MET A 1 29.34 -16.67 -36.27
C MET A 1 28.33 -16.05 -35.32
N SER A 2 27.12 -16.61 -35.26
CA SER A 2 26.05 -16.15 -34.39
C SER A 2 26.46 -16.36 -32.94
N ALA A 3 26.61 -15.29 -32.16
CA ALA A 3 26.68 -15.40 -30.72
C ALA A 3 25.37 -16.03 -30.24
N SER A 4 25.39 -17.32 -29.96
CA SER A 4 24.35 -17.98 -29.19
C SER A 4 24.42 -17.37 -27.80
N SER A 5 23.68 -16.29 -27.56
CA SER A 5 23.50 -15.73 -26.22
C SER A 5 22.83 -16.80 -25.38
N ASN A 6 23.60 -17.48 -24.53
CA ASN A 6 23.06 -18.48 -23.63
C ASN A 6 22.19 -17.74 -22.61
N GLN A 7 20.87 -17.71 -22.83
CA GLN A 7 19.96 -17.09 -21.87
C GLN A 7 20.06 -17.83 -20.54
N PRO A 8 20.11 -17.13 -19.40
CA PRO A 8 20.23 -17.77 -18.10
C PRO A 8 19.02 -18.67 -17.85
N SER A 9 19.27 -19.85 -17.29
CA SER A 9 18.22 -20.80 -16.93
C SER A 9 17.34 -20.27 -15.79
N ARG A 10 16.13 -20.79 -15.66
CA ARG A 10 15.23 -20.45 -14.55
C ARG A 10 15.91 -20.69 -13.19
N GLN A 11 16.63 -21.81 -13.07
CA GLN A 11 17.31 -22.19 -11.84
C GLN A 11 18.43 -21.22 -11.47
N GLU A 12 19.25 -20.79 -12.43
CA GLU A 12 20.30 -19.79 -12.20
C GLU A 12 19.72 -18.45 -11.74
N ILE A 13 18.64 -17.99 -12.38
CA ILE A 13 17.99 -16.73 -12.02
C ILE A 13 17.39 -16.81 -10.61
N LEU A 14 16.61 -17.87 -10.33
CA LEU A 14 16.00 -18.06 -9.01
C LEU A 14 17.08 -18.17 -7.93
N SER A 15 18.16 -18.93 -8.16
CA SER A 15 19.26 -19.07 -7.21
C SER A 15 20.01 -17.76 -6.99
N THR A 16 20.12 -16.91 -8.01
CA THR A 16 20.71 -15.57 -7.88
C THR A 16 19.84 -14.68 -6.98
N ILE A 17 18.51 -14.78 -7.11
CA ILE A 17 17.58 -13.92 -6.34
C ILE A 17 17.43 -14.39 -4.90
N TYR A 18 17.25 -15.70 -4.68
CA TYR A 18 16.90 -16.24 -3.37
C TYR A 18 18.07 -16.81 -2.58
N GLY A 19 19.21 -17.05 -3.25
CA GLY A 19 20.23 -17.94 -2.73
C GLY A 19 19.76 -19.40 -2.71
N THR A 20 20.61 -20.30 -2.20
CA THR A 20 20.32 -21.73 -2.09
C THR A 20 19.90 -22.17 -0.68
N ASP A 21 20.10 -21.31 0.32
CA ASP A 21 19.79 -21.61 1.73
C ASP A 21 19.11 -20.40 2.36
N PHE A 22 17.81 -20.27 2.10
CA PHE A 22 16.98 -19.18 2.61
C PHE A 22 16.06 -19.66 3.73
N GLU A 23 15.70 -18.74 4.63
CA GLU A 23 14.74 -18.99 5.70
C GLU A 23 13.29 -18.87 5.20
N GLY A 24 12.42 -19.74 5.71
CA GLY A 24 10.99 -19.72 5.46
C GLY A 24 10.57 -20.40 4.16
N PHE A 25 9.43 -19.98 3.62
CA PHE A 25 8.76 -20.60 2.49
C PHE A 25 8.51 -19.60 1.36
N LEU A 26 8.97 -19.89 0.15
CA LEU A 26 8.71 -19.08 -1.03
C LEU A 26 7.30 -19.35 -1.57
N PRO A 27 6.44 -18.32 -1.70
CA PRO A 27 5.15 -18.47 -2.36
C PRO A 27 5.33 -18.53 -3.89
N LEU A 28 4.77 -19.58 -4.49
CA LEU A 28 4.51 -19.67 -5.93
C LEU A 28 3.00 -19.44 -6.14
N TRP A 29 2.63 -18.28 -6.66
CA TRP A 29 1.22 -17.92 -6.84
C TRP A 29 0.76 -18.16 -8.27
N SER A 30 -0.39 -18.83 -8.43
CA SER A 30 -1.05 -19.07 -9.71
C SER A 30 -2.35 -18.27 -9.83
N ALA A 31 -2.46 -17.47 -10.89
CA ALA A 31 -3.56 -16.52 -11.04
C ALA A 31 -4.91 -17.16 -11.38
N LYS A 32 -4.92 -18.23 -12.17
CA LYS A 32 -6.16 -18.85 -12.69
C LYS A 32 -7.06 -19.37 -11.57
N ASN A 33 -6.46 -20.09 -10.61
CA ASN A 33 -7.18 -20.65 -9.47
C ASN A 33 -7.00 -19.82 -8.19
N LYS A 34 -6.24 -18.72 -8.26
CA LYS A 34 -5.86 -17.88 -7.12
C LYS A 34 -5.25 -18.70 -5.97
N GLN A 35 -4.43 -19.68 -6.30
CA GLN A 35 -3.80 -20.57 -5.34
C GLN A 35 -2.32 -20.26 -5.16
N THR A 36 -1.81 -20.54 -3.97
CA THR A 36 -0.38 -20.46 -3.65
C THR A 36 0.12 -21.83 -3.25
N ILE A 37 1.34 -22.18 -3.69
CA ILE A 37 2.08 -23.33 -3.19
C ILE A 37 3.35 -22.80 -2.56
N PHE A 38 3.69 -23.30 -1.38
CA PHE A 38 4.84 -22.84 -0.60
C PHE A 38 5.96 -23.85 -0.68
N PHE A 39 7.20 -23.38 -0.83
CA PHE A 39 8.39 -24.22 -0.95
C PHE A 39 9.49 -23.73 -0.02
N SER A 40 10.06 -24.64 0.75
CA SER A 40 11.28 -24.37 1.53
C SER A 40 12.53 -24.35 0.63
N SER A 41 13.69 -23.96 1.19
CA SER A 41 14.97 -24.04 0.48
C SER A 41 15.33 -25.46 0.03
N ALA A 42 14.89 -26.48 0.77
CA ALA A 42 15.05 -27.88 0.41
C ALA A 42 14.21 -28.32 -0.81
N GLU A 43 13.17 -27.55 -1.16
CA GLU A 43 12.21 -27.87 -2.23
C GLU A 43 12.36 -26.93 -3.44
N PHE A 44 13.51 -26.27 -3.55
CA PHE A 44 13.73 -25.22 -4.53
C PHE A 44 13.69 -25.72 -5.99
N GLU A 45 14.14 -26.95 -6.24
CA GLU A 45 14.02 -27.58 -7.56
C GLU A 45 12.54 -27.84 -7.90
N GLN A 46 11.74 -28.27 -6.93
CA GLN A 46 10.29 -28.49 -7.07
C GLN A 46 9.55 -27.17 -7.34
N TYR A 47 10.01 -26.04 -6.77
CA TYR A 47 9.50 -24.71 -7.09
C TYR A 47 9.64 -24.43 -8.60
N SER A 48 10.83 -24.63 -9.14
CA SER A 48 11.14 -24.41 -10.57
C SER A 48 10.29 -25.30 -11.47
N GLN A 49 10.26 -26.62 -11.21
CA GLN A 49 9.48 -27.58 -11.99
C GLN A 49 7.97 -27.33 -11.91
N THR A 50 7.47 -26.94 -10.73
CA THR A 50 6.05 -26.62 -10.54
C THR A 50 5.66 -25.37 -11.30
N SER A 51 6.52 -24.35 -11.32
CA SER A 51 6.27 -23.12 -12.07
C SER A 51 6.10 -23.37 -13.56
N GLU A 52 6.93 -24.23 -14.16
CA GLU A 52 6.86 -24.63 -15.56
C GLU A 52 5.58 -25.40 -15.89
N ARG A 53 5.24 -26.39 -15.06
CA ARG A 53 4.03 -27.19 -15.24
C ARG A 53 2.77 -26.34 -15.17
N LEU A 54 2.69 -25.41 -14.22
CA LEU A 54 1.54 -24.50 -14.08
C LEU A 54 1.48 -23.50 -15.24
N SER A 55 2.63 -23.00 -15.68
CA SER A 55 2.75 -22.03 -16.77
C SER A 55 2.11 -22.47 -18.09
N ALA A 56 1.94 -23.77 -18.33
CA ALA A 56 1.27 -24.26 -19.54
C ALA A 56 -0.19 -23.75 -19.66
N ARG A 57 -0.80 -23.30 -18.56
CA ARG A 57 -2.25 -23.01 -18.50
C ARG A 57 -2.65 -21.83 -17.63
N GLU A 58 -1.72 -21.21 -16.90
CA GLU A 58 -1.96 -20.14 -15.91
C GLU A 58 -0.78 -19.16 -15.87
N ASP A 59 -1.02 -17.88 -15.55
CA ASP A 59 0.06 -16.98 -15.15
C ASP A 59 0.60 -17.36 -13.75
N VAL A 60 1.93 -17.45 -13.64
CA VAL A 60 2.62 -17.88 -12.43
C VAL A 60 3.58 -16.80 -11.94
N TYR A 61 3.57 -16.55 -10.64
CA TYR A 61 4.29 -15.44 -10.02
C TYR A 61 5.16 -15.89 -8.84
N MET A 62 6.33 -15.29 -8.75
CA MET A 62 7.28 -15.34 -7.64
C MET A 62 7.17 -14.07 -6.79
N CYS A 63 7.60 -14.14 -5.53
CA CYS A 63 7.57 -13.03 -4.58
C CYS A 63 8.97 -12.56 -4.18
N MET A 64 9.13 -11.28 -3.87
CA MET A 64 10.40 -10.71 -3.39
C MET A 64 10.72 -11.03 -1.93
N SER A 65 9.88 -11.83 -1.28
CA SER A 65 10.09 -12.31 0.09
C SER A 65 9.57 -13.71 0.32
N SER A 66 10.16 -14.39 1.31
CA SER A 66 9.68 -15.67 1.85
C SER A 66 8.73 -15.42 3.02
N GLN A 67 7.95 -16.44 3.39
CA GLN A 67 7.03 -16.42 4.53
C GLN A 67 7.57 -17.26 5.69
N GLN A 68 7.26 -16.87 6.93
CA GLN A 68 7.67 -17.62 8.12
C GLN A 68 7.02 -19.01 8.19
N GLU A 69 5.83 -19.14 7.61
CA GLU A 69 5.06 -20.38 7.58
C GLU A 69 4.31 -20.52 6.25
N ASP A 70 3.91 -21.75 5.91
CA ASP A 70 2.91 -22.01 4.88
C ASP A 70 1.53 -21.57 5.41
N VAL A 71 1.04 -20.44 4.91
CA VAL A 71 -0.26 -19.85 5.32
C VAL A 71 -1.46 -20.46 4.58
N GLY A 72 -1.24 -21.56 3.86
CA GLY A 72 -2.25 -22.32 3.14
C GLY A 72 -2.55 -21.80 1.73
N PRO A 73 -3.26 -22.60 0.92
CA PRO A 73 -3.31 -22.44 -0.52
C PRO A 73 -4.11 -21.23 -1.01
N HIS A 74 -4.92 -20.61 -0.16
CA HIS A 74 -5.78 -19.47 -0.53
C HIS A 74 -5.21 -18.12 -0.11
N LYS A 75 -4.03 -18.10 0.52
CA LYS A 75 -3.31 -16.90 0.93
C LYS A 75 -1.95 -16.90 0.25
N ARG A 76 -1.44 -15.71 -0.05
CA ARG A 76 -0.10 -15.52 -0.64
C ARG A 76 0.98 -15.24 0.41
N GLY A 77 0.58 -15.15 1.68
CA GLY A 77 1.35 -14.45 2.70
C GLY A 77 0.93 -12.98 2.81
N SER A 78 1.45 -12.31 3.84
CA SER A 78 1.30 -10.88 4.05
C SER A 78 2.62 -10.30 4.56
N ILE A 79 2.70 -8.98 4.63
CA ILE A 79 3.81 -8.28 5.27
C ILE A 79 4.01 -8.79 6.70
N ASP A 80 2.96 -9.18 7.42
CA ASP A 80 3.07 -9.62 8.82
C ASP A 80 3.71 -11.00 8.97
N THR A 81 3.72 -11.81 7.91
CA THR A 81 4.31 -13.16 7.90
C THR A 81 5.59 -13.23 7.06
N ALA A 82 6.12 -12.12 6.55
CA ALA A 82 7.38 -12.09 5.81
C ALA A 82 8.56 -12.55 6.70
N ALA A 83 9.36 -13.48 6.18
CA ALA A 83 10.53 -14.07 6.85
C ALA A 83 11.85 -13.46 6.36
N THR A 84 12.06 -13.42 5.04
CA THR A 84 13.26 -12.82 4.43
C THR A 84 12.86 -12.01 3.21
N VAL A 85 13.39 -10.80 3.08
CA VAL A 85 13.23 -9.96 1.87
C VAL A 85 14.52 -10.03 1.06
N PHE A 86 14.42 -10.42 -0.20
CA PHE A 86 15.58 -10.74 -1.04
C PHE A 86 15.94 -9.64 -2.02
N ALA A 87 14.96 -8.84 -2.45
CA ALA A 87 15.15 -7.91 -3.56
C ALA A 87 14.15 -6.76 -3.54
N CYS A 88 14.52 -5.66 -4.20
CA CYS A 88 13.58 -4.67 -4.70
C CYS A 88 13.20 -5.01 -6.15
N ALA A 89 12.00 -4.63 -6.58
CA ALA A 89 11.52 -4.89 -7.94
C ALA A 89 10.80 -3.69 -8.54
N ALA A 90 10.77 -3.64 -9.87
CA ALA A 90 9.98 -2.70 -10.66
C ALA A 90 9.12 -3.45 -11.68
N ASP A 91 7.90 -2.94 -11.88
CA ASP A 91 6.97 -3.35 -12.95
C ASP A 91 6.78 -2.12 -13.84
N ILE A 92 7.37 -2.18 -15.04
CA ILE A 92 7.45 -1.05 -15.97
C ILE A 92 6.60 -1.41 -17.19
N ASP A 93 5.40 -0.85 -17.23
CA ASP A 93 4.52 -0.99 -18.39
C ASP A 93 5.00 -0.14 -19.56
N ILE A 94 4.70 -0.59 -20.77
CA ILE A 94 4.92 0.16 -22.02
C ILE A 94 3.57 0.62 -22.55
N SER A 95 3.47 1.89 -22.95
CA SER A 95 2.19 2.48 -23.37
C SER A 95 1.59 1.78 -24.59
N SER A 96 2.42 1.27 -25.51
CA SER A 96 1.96 0.48 -26.66
C SER A 96 1.28 -0.84 -26.27
N GLU A 97 1.47 -1.32 -25.03
CA GLU A 97 1.00 -2.62 -24.54
C GLU A 97 -0.09 -2.49 -23.47
N LYS A 98 -0.43 -1.27 -23.03
CA LYS A 98 -1.36 -1.01 -21.92
C LYS A 98 -2.16 0.26 -22.15
N ASP A 99 -3.47 0.09 -22.29
CA ASP A 99 -4.42 1.19 -22.27
C ASP A 99 -4.51 1.77 -20.84
N SER A 100 -3.97 2.97 -20.66
CA SER A 100 -3.83 3.65 -19.39
C SER A 100 -3.76 5.15 -19.59
N GLY A 101 -4.33 5.91 -18.65
CA GLY A 101 -4.19 7.38 -18.62
C GLY A 101 -2.83 7.88 -18.12
N LYS A 102 -1.90 6.98 -17.77
CA LYS A 102 -0.54 7.35 -17.35
C LYS A 102 0.40 7.51 -18.53
N ASN A 103 1.39 8.39 -18.40
CA ASN A 103 2.39 8.60 -19.45
C ASN A 103 3.51 7.56 -19.34
N TYR A 104 3.20 6.27 -19.58
CA TYR A 104 4.20 5.21 -19.58
C TYR A 104 5.22 5.40 -20.73
N PRO A 105 6.45 4.85 -20.61
CA PRO A 105 7.41 4.83 -21.72
C PRO A 105 6.78 4.29 -23.02
N PRO A 106 7.10 4.88 -24.18
CA PRO A 106 6.49 4.50 -25.46
C PRO A 106 6.93 3.13 -25.94
N ASP A 107 8.16 2.74 -25.60
CA ASP A 107 8.78 1.50 -26.00
C ASP A 107 9.80 1.02 -24.96
N ARG A 108 10.23 -0.23 -25.11
CA ARG A 108 11.20 -0.87 -24.23
C ARG A 108 12.55 -0.16 -24.28
N GLU A 109 12.99 0.29 -25.44
CA GLU A 109 14.29 0.97 -25.62
C GLU A 109 14.38 2.25 -24.76
N THR A 110 13.32 3.05 -24.77
CA THR A 110 13.19 4.26 -23.93
C THR A 110 13.23 3.90 -22.45
N ALA A 111 12.48 2.87 -22.04
CA ALA A 111 12.50 2.41 -20.65
C ALA A 111 13.90 1.93 -20.22
N LEU A 112 14.63 1.26 -21.11
CA LEU A 112 16.01 0.82 -20.86
C LEU A 112 16.98 1.98 -20.74
N ALA A 113 16.94 2.96 -21.64
CA ALA A 113 17.81 4.14 -21.56
C ALA A 113 17.62 4.91 -20.23
N ILE A 114 16.39 4.98 -19.73
CA ILE A 114 16.09 5.58 -18.42
C ILE A 114 16.64 4.71 -17.29
N LEU A 115 16.47 3.38 -17.34
CA LEU A 115 17.02 2.46 -16.34
C LEU A 115 18.55 2.49 -16.30
N ASP A 116 19.22 2.54 -17.45
CA ASP A 116 20.68 2.53 -17.55
C ASP A 116 21.31 3.82 -16.98
N SER A 117 20.53 4.90 -16.88
CA SER A 117 20.94 6.14 -16.21
C SER A 117 20.55 6.21 -14.73
N PHE A 118 19.86 5.19 -14.20
CA PHE A 118 19.51 5.13 -12.79
C PHE A 118 20.75 4.82 -11.94
N PRO A 119 20.99 5.52 -10.80
CA PRO A 119 22.24 5.37 -10.04
C PRO A 119 22.54 3.97 -9.48
N HIS A 120 21.55 3.08 -9.43
CA HIS A 120 21.72 1.71 -8.93
C HIS A 120 21.47 0.72 -10.06
N ALA A 121 22.52 -0.01 -10.44
CA ALA A 121 22.44 -1.06 -11.45
C ALA A 121 21.54 -2.22 -10.98
N TYR A 122 20.75 -2.78 -11.89
CA TYR A 122 19.87 -3.93 -11.62
C TYR A 122 20.61 -5.25 -11.80
N THR A 123 20.24 -6.26 -11.01
CA THR A 123 20.79 -7.62 -11.09
C THR A 123 20.16 -8.41 -12.23
N TYR A 124 18.85 -8.25 -12.43
CA TYR A 124 18.08 -9.06 -13.37
C TYR A 124 16.96 -8.26 -14.05
N ARG A 125 16.70 -8.58 -15.32
CA ARG A 125 15.61 -8.01 -16.10
C ARG A 125 15.00 -9.04 -17.05
N GLN A 126 13.68 -9.00 -17.20
CA GLN A 126 12.93 -9.80 -18.17
C GLN A 126 11.86 -8.98 -18.88
N ASP A 127 11.51 -9.42 -20.09
CA ASP A 127 10.27 -9.04 -20.75
C ASP A 127 9.11 -9.81 -20.10
N SER A 128 8.12 -9.11 -19.58
CA SER A 128 6.93 -9.72 -18.96
C SER A 128 5.86 -10.10 -19.98
N GLY A 129 6.07 -9.78 -21.27
CA GLY A 129 5.12 -9.90 -22.37
C GLY A 129 4.34 -8.62 -22.66
N ARG A 130 4.31 -7.65 -21.72
CA ARG A 130 3.65 -6.33 -21.89
C ARG A 130 4.52 -5.16 -21.41
N GLY A 131 5.73 -5.46 -20.94
CA GLY A 131 6.62 -4.50 -20.33
C GLY A 131 7.82 -5.18 -19.71
N LEU A 132 8.45 -4.53 -18.74
CA LEU A 132 9.67 -5.02 -18.11
C LEU A 132 9.44 -5.29 -16.63
N HIS A 133 9.85 -6.47 -16.18
CA HIS A 133 10.12 -6.67 -14.76
C HIS A 133 11.63 -6.53 -14.53
N VAL A 134 12.00 -5.73 -13.53
CA VAL A 134 13.40 -5.45 -13.18
C VAL A 134 13.58 -5.78 -11.70
N ILE A 135 14.69 -6.42 -11.34
CA ILE A 135 14.99 -6.87 -9.99
C ILE A 135 16.38 -6.39 -9.59
N TRP A 136 16.47 -5.85 -8.37
CA TRP A 136 17.69 -5.51 -7.66
C TRP A 136 17.81 -6.43 -6.45
N VAL A 137 18.64 -7.46 -6.56
CA VAL A 137 18.91 -8.40 -5.45
C VAL A 137 19.70 -7.66 -4.38
N LEU A 138 19.33 -7.83 -3.11
CA LEU A 138 20.04 -7.22 -1.99
C LEU A 138 21.36 -7.95 -1.74
N ASP A 139 22.41 -7.21 -1.40
CA ASP A 139 23.69 -7.80 -1.00
C ASP A 139 23.59 -8.60 0.30
N ASP A 140 22.75 -8.13 1.23
CA ASP A 140 22.37 -8.82 2.46
C ASP A 140 20.84 -8.93 2.57
N PRO A 141 20.25 -10.13 2.34
CA PRO A 141 18.81 -10.34 2.48
C PRO A 141 18.30 -9.96 3.89
N ILE A 142 17.26 -9.13 3.94
CA ILE A 142 16.74 -8.61 5.20
C ILE A 142 15.89 -9.68 5.90
N ARG A 143 16.43 -10.28 6.96
CA ARG A 143 15.71 -11.22 7.82
C ARG A 143 14.73 -10.48 8.73
N CYS A 144 13.54 -11.01 8.83
CA CYS A 144 12.38 -10.43 9.50
C CYS A 144 11.86 -11.39 10.57
N GLN A 145 12.44 -11.32 11.75
CA GLN A 145 12.04 -12.09 12.93
C GLN A 145 10.88 -11.43 13.66
N ASN A 146 10.81 -10.10 13.62
CA ASN A 146 9.78 -9.33 14.29
C ASN A 146 9.15 -8.26 13.38
N ARG A 147 8.08 -7.64 13.89
CA ARG A 147 7.32 -6.63 13.16
C ARG A 147 8.10 -5.36 12.84
N ALA A 148 9.04 -4.96 13.71
CA ALA A 148 9.85 -3.75 13.48
C ALA A 148 10.78 -3.94 12.28
N GLU A 149 11.37 -5.12 12.12
CA GLU A 149 12.19 -5.49 10.96
C GLU A 149 11.36 -5.53 9.67
N ARG A 150 10.14 -6.09 9.71
CA ARG A 150 9.23 -6.06 8.54
C ARG A 150 8.85 -4.64 8.13
N ARG A 151 8.59 -3.77 9.10
CA ARG A 151 8.34 -2.34 8.86
C ARG A 151 9.57 -1.65 8.26
N ARG A 152 10.77 -1.93 8.76
CA ARG A 152 12.03 -1.41 8.22
C ARG A 152 12.22 -1.85 6.77
N ALA A 153 12.14 -3.15 6.48
CA ALA A 153 12.25 -3.67 5.12
C ALA A 153 11.22 -3.02 4.16
N GLN A 154 9.98 -2.86 4.64
CA GLN A 154 8.92 -2.21 3.89
C GLN A 154 9.16 -0.71 3.64
N ALA A 155 9.75 0.00 4.60
CA ALA A 155 10.15 1.40 4.43
C ALA A 155 11.28 1.53 3.40
N LEU A 156 12.31 0.69 3.50
CA LEU A 156 13.44 0.67 2.57
C LEU A 156 12.99 0.39 1.12
N SER A 157 12.15 -0.63 0.90
CA SER A 157 11.60 -0.94 -0.42
C SER A 157 10.75 0.20 -1.00
N LYS A 158 9.93 0.87 -0.16
CA LYS A 158 9.17 2.07 -0.57
C LYS A 158 10.07 3.26 -0.90
N ALA A 159 11.14 3.47 -0.15
CA ALA A 159 12.10 4.54 -0.38
C ALA A 159 12.82 4.33 -1.73
N PHE A 160 13.25 3.11 -2.02
CA PHE A 160 13.79 2.73 -3.32
C PHE A 160 12.80 2.99 -4.46
N GLN A 161 11.56 2.49 -4.33
CA GLN A 161 10.54 2.67 -5.36
C GLN A 161 10.25 4.15 -5.63
N LYS A 162 10.21 4.97 -4.58
CA LYS A 162 10.01 6.42 -4.71
C LYS A 162 11.12 7.07 -5.53
N LYS A 163 12.38 6.67 -5.34
CA LYS A 163 13.50 7.17 -6.15
C LYS A 163 13.39 6.75 -7.60
N LEU A 164 13.05 5.48 -7.85
CA LEU A 164 12.86 4.97 -9.21
C LEU A 164 11.73 5.70 -9.94
N VAL A 165 10.57 5.86 -9.30
CA VAL A 165 9.43 6.63 -9.84
C VAL A 165 9.82 8.08 -10.11
N ALA A 166 10.57 8.72 -9.22
CA ALA A 166 11.04 10.09 -9.42
C ALA A 166 12.03 10.19 -10.59
N HIS A 167 12.88 9.18 -10.78
CA HIS A 167 13.83 9.10 -11.90
C HIS A 167 13.11 8.98 -13.25
N PHE A 168 12.12 8.10 -13.34
CA PHE A 168 11.27 8.00 -14.54
C PHE A 168 10.53 9.31 -14.81
N LYS A 169 9.98 9.93 -13.76
CA LYS A 169 9.26 11.20 -13.87
C LYS A 169 10.15 12.36 -14.33
N ALA A 170 11.41 12.40 -13.88
CA ALA A 170 12.40 13.36 -14.34
C ALA A 170 12.73 13.22 -15.83
N ASN A 171 12.55 12.01 -16.38
CA ASN A 171 12.67 11.70 -17.80
C ASN A 171 11.32 11.79 -18.55
N GLY A 172 10.28 12.34 -17.92
CA GLY A 172 8.98 12.62 -18.54
C GLY A 172 7.99 11.45 -18.52
N PHE A 173 8.30 10.33 -17.89
CA PHE A 173 7.43 9.14 -17.90
C PHE A 173 6.99 8.71 -16.51
N ASP A 174 5.83 8.07 -16.44
CA ASP A 174 5.30 7.44 -15.23
C ASP A 174 5.64 5.95 -15.23
N ILE A 175 5.74 5.35 -14.03
CA ILE A 175 5.71 3.90 -13.81
C ILE A 175 4.84 3.57 -12.60
N ASP A 176 4.39 2.33 -12.48
CA ASP A 176 3.63 1.89 -11.32
C ASP A 176 4.51 1.81 -10.07
N SER A 177 3.99 2.26 -8.93
CA SER A 177 4.71 2.20 -7.65
C SER A 177 4.51 0.84 -7.00
N VAL A 178 5.54 -0.01 -7.04
CA VAL A 178 5.51 -1.41 -6.60
C VAL A 178 6.37 -1.75 -5.36
N GLY A 179 6.67 -0.78 -4.51
CA GLY A 179 7.58 -0.95 -3.36
C GLY A 179 7.07 -1.77 -2.17
N ASP A 180 6.13 -2.69 -2.36
CA ASP A 180 5.65 -3.62 -1.32
C ASP A 180 6.62 -4.82 -1.19
N ILE A 181 6.98 -5.26 0.01
CA ILE A 181 7.94 -6.39 0.17
C ILE A 181 7.33 -7.75 -0.22
N MET A 182 6.00 -7.83 -0.35
CA MET A 182 5.27 -8.98 -0.88
C MET A 182 5.08 -8.88 -2.40
N ARG A 183 5.85 -8.03 -3.09
CA ARG A 183 5.64 -7.79 -4.52
C ARG A 183 5.79 -9.06 -5.34
N LEU A 184 4.76 -9.32 -6.13
CA LEU A 184 4.72 -10.41 -7.09
C LEU A 184 5.18 -9.97 -8.47
N ILE A 185 6.04 -10.79 -9.08
CA ILE A 185 6.49 -10.67 -10.46
C ILE A 185 6.38 -12.04 -11.13
N ARG A 186 6.27 -12.09 -12.46
CA ARG A 186 6.17 -13.36 -13.20
C ARG A 186 7.46 -14.15 -13.08
N VAL A 187 7.33 -15.47 -12.92
CA VAL A 187 8.48 -16.37 -12.90
C VAL A 187 9.19 -16.35 -14.28
N PRO A 188 10.53 -16.36 -14.34
CA PRO A 188 11.26 -16.46 -15.60
C PRO A 188 10.89 -17.69 -16.43
N HIS A 189 10.89 -17.55 -17.76
CA HIS A 189 10.57 -18.62 -18.71
C HIS A 189 9.15 -19.19 -18.59
N THR A 190 8.21 -18.49 -17.93
CA THR A 190 6.78 -18.85 -17.97
C THR A 190 6.05 -18.13 -19.09
N LEU A 191 4.74 -18.37 -19.22
CA LEU A 191 3.87 -17.71 -20.18
C LEU A 191 3.00 -16.67 -19.47
N ASN A 192 2.88 -15.50 -20.08
CA ASN A 192 1.90 -14.48 -19.75
C ASN A 192 0.62 -14.75 -20.55
N HIS A 193 -0.43 -15.21 -19.87
CA HIS A 193 -1.72 -15.57 -20.48
C HIS A 193 -2.69 -14.38 -20.56
N ASN A 194 -2.29 -13.20 -20.08
CA ASN A 194 -3.07 -11.97 -20.25
C ASN A 194 -3.01 -11.39 -21.68
N VAL A 195 -2.30 -12.05 -22.58
CA VAL A 195 -2.20 -11.72 -24.02
C VAL A 195 -2.50 -12.97 -24.85
N SER A 196 -2.99 -12.76 -26.07
CA SER A 196 -3.34 -13.85 -27.00
C SER A 196 -2.62 -13.67 -28.34
N PRO A 197 -1.78 -14.61 -28.77
CA PRO A 197 -1.38 -15.82 -28.05
C PRO A 197 -0.56 -15.51 -26.78
N PRO A 198 -0.47 -16.42 -25.79
CA PRO A 198 0.33 -16.20 -24.58
C PRO A 198 1.77 -15.85 -24.92
N ALA A 199 2.29 -14.77 -24.32
CA ALA A 199 3.65 -14.31 -24.55
C ALA A 199 4.63 -15.01 -23.60
N THR A 200 5.83 -15.30 -24.07
CA THR A 200 6.88 -15.84 -23.20
C THR A 200 7.43 -14.74 -22.30
N VAL A 201 7.60 -15.04 -21.02
CA VAL A 201 8.35 -14.22 -20.07
C VAL A 201 9.83 -14.46 -20.31
N THR A 202 10.46 -13.59 -21.08
CA THR A 202 11.80 -13.81 -21.63
C THR A 202 12.86 -13.10 -20.79
N PRO A 203 13.81 -13.83 -20.18
CA PRO A 203 14.97 -13.20 -19.56
C PRO A 203 15.77 -12.39 -20.57
N LEU A 204 16.10 -11.15 -20.21
CA LEU A 204 16.84 -10.22 -21.08
C LEU A 204 18.24 -9.93 -20.56
N PHE A 205 18.45 -10.00 -19.24
CA PHE A 205 19.72 -9.69 -18.60
C PHE A 205 19.80 -10.36 -17.23
N LEU A 206 21.00 -10.86 -16.89
CA LEU A 206 21.37 -11.31 -15.56
C LEU A 206 22.85 -10.97 -15.33
N ASP A 207 23.15 -10.27 -14.25
CA ASP A 207 24.50 -10.12 -13.72
C ASP A 207 24.50 -10.49 -12.23
N PRO A 208 24.93 -11.71 -11.87
CA PRO A 208 24.89 -12.18 -10.48
C PRO A 208 25.95 -11.50 -9.59
N THR A 209 26.83 -10.67 -10.15
CA THR A 209 27.83 -9.92 -9.39
C THR A 209 27.35 -8.55 -8.94
N VAL A 210 26.21 -8.10 -9.47
CA VAL A 210 25.60 -6.81 -9.14
C VAL A 210 24.49 -7.01 -8.11
N ASN A 211 24.70 -6.47 -6.92
CA ASN A 211 23.72 -6.43 -5.85
C ASN A 211 23.49 -4.99 -5.38
N LEU A 212 22.28 -4.71 -4.90
CA LEU A 212 21.91 -3.45 -4.27
C LEU A 212 22.28 -3.49 -2.80
N ALA A 213 23.17 -2.60 -2.39
CA ALA A 213 23.58 -2.51 -0.99
C ALA A 213 22.39 -2.11 -0.11
N VAL A 214 22.12 -2.85 0.96
CA VAL A 214 21.09 -2.45 1.93
C VAL A 214 21.40 -1.08 2.53
N SER A 215 22.68 -0.74 2.72
CA SER A 215 23.11 0.59 3.18
C SER A 215 22.76 1.72 2.21
N ASP A 216 22.75 1.46 0.90
CA ASP A 216 22.27 2.44 -0.09
C ASP A 216 20.79 2.74 0.13
N LEU A 217 20.00 1.74 0.55
CA LEU A 217 18.59 1.93 0.90
C LEU A 217 18.40 2.77 2.16
N GLU A 218 19.30 2.64 3.13
CA GLU A 218 19.26 3.37 4.40
C GLU A 218 19.66 4.84 4.26
N GLY A 219 20.61 5.11 3.34
CA GLY A 219 20.96 6.48 2.93
C GLY A 219 19.81 7.24 2.28
N PHE A 220 18.68 6.58 2.02
CA PHE A 220 17.44 7.21 1.65
C PHE A 220 16.68 7.62 2.90
N GLU A 221 17.31 8.43 3.77
CA GLU A 221 16.60 9.07 4.87
C GLU A 221 15.31 9.66 4.29
N GLU A 222 14.19 9.14 4.79
CA GLU A 222 12.96 9.89 4.70
C GLU A 222 13.21 11.16 5.49
N THR A 223 13.55 12.27 4.81
CA THR A 223 12.93 13.53 5.21
C THR A 223 11.46 13.17 5.37
N PRO A 224 10.85 13.31 6.55
CA PRO A 224 9.48 12.93 6.76
C PRO A 224 8.71 13.57 5.62
N LYS A 225 8.20 12.75 4.69
CA LYS A 225 7.30 13.29 3.69
C LYS A 225 6.14 13.77 4.54
N LYS A 226 6.04 15.09 4.75
CA LYS A 226 4.75 15.76 4.79
C LYS A 226 4.05 15.21 3.57
N ARG A 227 3.20 14.19 3.78
CA ARG A 227 2.39 13.64 2.72
C ARG A 227 1.70 14.86 2.14
N GLY A 228 1.87 15.07 0.83
CA GLY A 228 1.17 16.14 0.14
C GLY A 228 -0.30 15.94 0.43
N ASN A 229 -0.82 16.75 1.35
CA ASN A 229 -2.22 17.10 1.35
C ASN A 229 -2.43 17.75 0.00
N SER A 230 -3.11 17.06 -0.91
CA SER A 230 -4.05 17.81 -1.74
C SER A 230 -4.99 18.50 -0.75
N ASN A 231 -4.84 19.83 -0.64
CA ASN A 231 -5.28 20.74 0.41
C ASN A 231 -4.23 21.06 1.46
N ASP A 232 -3.18 21.75 1.02
CA ASP A 232 -2.51 22.76 1.82
C ASP A 232 -3.55 23.77 2.32
N ARG A 233 -4.16 23.45 3.45
CA ARG A 233 -4.84 24.39 4.32
C ARG A 233 -4.28 24.13 5.70
N ASN A 234 -3.78 25.22 6.26
CA ASN A 234 -3.21 25.36 7.59
C ASN A 234 -4.26 24.97 8.65
N LEU A 235 -4.49 23.66 8.80
CA LEU A 235 -5.55 23.13 9.66
C LEU A 235 -4.91 22.55 10.91
N SER A 236 -5.27 23.16 12.05
CA SER A 236 -5.07 22.59 13.38
C SER A 236 -5.49 21.12 13.40
N ALA A 237 -4.90 20.34 14.31
CA ALA A 237 -5.34 18.96 14.57
C ALA A 237 -6.88 18.88 14.66
N PRO A 238 -7.51 17.82 14.13
CA PRO A 238 -8.96 17.71 14.08
C PRO A 238 -9.56 17.77 15.49
N SER A 239 -10.69 18.47 15.62
CA SER A 239 -11.37 18.67 16.90
C SER A 239 -12.32 17.51 17.19
N HIS A 240 -12.13 16.85 18.34
CA HIS A 240 -13.02 15.82 18.85
C HIS A 240 -14.49 16.29 18.89
N ALA A 241 -14.72 17.53 19.35
CA ALA A 241 -16.06 18.10 19.45
C ALA A 241 -16.75 18.26 18.07
N ARG A 242 -16.00 18.67 17.04
CA ARG A 242 -16.55 18.81 15.67
C ARG A 242 -16.90 17.46 15.06
N ILE A 243 -16.05 16.44 15.27
CA ILE A 243 -16.34 15.08 14.80
C ILE A 243 -17.62 14.56 15.45
N ARG A 244 -17.79 14.76 16.76
CA ARG A 244 -19.03 14.39 17.47
C ARG A 244 -20.26 15.12 16.92
N ALA A 245 -20.15 16.40 16.60
CA ALA A 245 -21.27 17.14 16.02
C ALA A 245 -21.66 16.64 14.62
N GLY A 246 -20.69 16.17 13.82
CA GLY A 246 -20.93 15.76 12.43
C GLY A 246 -21.14 14.26 12.19
N CYS A 247 -20.85 13.39 13.18
CA CYS A 247 -20.98 11.94 13.05
C CYS A 247 -21.77 11.35 14.22
N GLY A 248 -22.99 10.88 13.92
CA GLY A 248 -23.90 10.30 14.91
C GLY A 248 -23.33 9.07 15.63
N TRP A 249 -22.73 8.13 14.87
CA TRP A 249 -22.11 6.93 15.44
C TRP A 249 -20.96 7.28 16.40
N TYR A 250 -20.04 8.15 15.99
CA TYR A 250 -18.92 8.55 16.84
C TYR A 250 -19.37 9.31 18.09
N ASN A 251 -20.41 10.15 17.97
CA ASN A 251 -21.00 10.84 19.11
C ASN A 251 -21.62 9.86 20.12
N ASP A 252 -22.27 8.81 19.64
CA ASP A 252 -22.88 7.79 20.48
C ASP A 252 -21.82 6.96 21.23
N GLN A 253 -20.82 6.44 20.50
CA GLN A 253 -19.73 5.60 21.02
C GLN A 253 -18.79 6.35 21.98
N THR A 254 -18.65 7.68 21.84
CA THR A 254 -17.90 8.52 22.79
C THR A 254 -18.80 9.21 23.82
N GLY A 255 -20.09 8.89 23.80
CA GLY A 255 -21.15 9.52 24.57
C GLY A 255 -21.84 8.54 25.52
N VAL A 256 -23.09 8.21 25.19
CA VAL A 256 -23.97 7.36 26.01
C VAL A 256 -23.53 5.90 25.93
N ASN A 257 -23.16 5.42 24.74
CA ASN A 257 -22.82 4.03 24.53
C ASN A 257 -21.40 3.67 24.96
N ALA A 258 -20.55 4.64 25.34
CA ALA A 258 -19.19 4.39 25.80
C ALA A 258 -19.06 3.37 26.95
N ALA A 259 -20.12 3.20 27.76
CA ALA A 259 -20.17 2.23 28.85
C ALA A 259 -20.55 0.80 28.41
N SER A 260 -21.13 0.65 27.22
CA SER A 260 -21.65 -0.62 26.68
C SER A 260 -21.08 -0.98 25.30
N SER A 261 -20.19 -0.15 24.75
CA SER A 261 -19.48 -0.39 23.51
C SER A 261 -18.78 -1.75 23.52
N SER A 262 -18.85 -2.48 22.41
CA SER A 262 -18.01 -3.65 22.23
C SER A 262 -16.55 -3.27 22.02
N GLU A 263 -15.62 -4.19 22.27
CA GLU A 263 -14.18 -3.95 22.07
C GLU A 263 -13.84 -3.48 20.63
N PRO A 264 -14.41 -4.05 19.55
CA PRO A 264 -14.20 -3.54 18.19
C PRO A 264 -14.66 -2.09 17.98
N GLU A 265 -15.80 -1.70 18.56
CA GLU A 265 -16.36 -0.34 18.46
C GLU A 265 -15.55 0.65 19.30
N TRP A 266 -15.14 0.25 20.50
CA TRP A 266 -14.31 1.07 21.37
C TRP A 266 -12.94 1.33 20.74
N TYR A 267 -12.29 0.29 20.20
CA TYR A 267 -11.03 0.45 19.48
C TYR A 267 -11.20 1.27 18.19
N ALA A 268 -12.34 1.13 17.51
CA ALA A 268 -12.68 1.94 16.35
C ALA A 268 -12.83 3.43 16.68
N ALA A 269 -13.51 3.76 17.78
CA ALA A 269 -13.64 5.12 18.28
C ALA A 269 -12.28 5.68 18.70
N LEU A 270 -11.45 4.90 19.40
CA LEU A 270 -10.07 5.28 19.75
C LEU A 270 -9.22 5.59 18.50
N GLY A 271 -9.37 4.84 17.41
CA GLY A 271 -8.66 5.13 16.16
C GLY A 271 -9.03 6.45 15.48
N ILE A 272 -10.24 6.96 15.72
CA ILE A 272 -10.66 8.30 15.29
C ILE A 272 -10.14 9.35 16.28
N THR A 273 -10.32 9.11 17.59
CA THR A 273 -9.88 9.99 18.68
C THR A 273 -8.37 10.22 18.66
N ALA A 274 -7.57 9.19 18.34
CA ALA A 274 -6.11 9.26 18.25
C ALA A 274 -5.61 10.35 17.30
N ARG A 275 -6.43 10.75 16.31
CA ARG A 275 -6.07 11.79 15.34
C ARG A 275 -6.37 13.20 15.84
N CYS A 276 -7.10 13.35 16.93
CA CYS A 276 -7.51 14.65 17.47
C CYS A 276 -6.37 15.35 18.21
N GLY A 277 -6.44 16.68 18.34
CA GLY A 277 -5.44 17.46 19.09
C GLY A 277 -5.34 17.05 20.57
N ASP A 278 -6.49 16.86 21.22
CA ASP A 278 -6.60 16.47 22.64
C ASP A 278 -6.95 14.98 22.79
N ALA A 279 -6.33 14.13 21.96
CA ALA A 279 -6.66 12.71 21.84
C ALA A 279 -6.65 11.99 23.19
N ASP A 280 -5.59 12.19 23.99
CA ASP A 280 -5.37 11.52 25.26
C ASP A 280 -6.47 11.84 26.28
N THR A 281 -6.72 13.14 26.50
CA THR A 281 -7.78 13.61 27.41
C THR A 281 -9.15 13.05 27.04
N HIS A 282 -9.51 13.07 25.76
CA HIS A 282 -10.81 12.56 25.33
C HIS A 282 -10.90 11.04 25.40
N ALA A 283 -9.86 10.34 24.96
CA ALA A 283 -9.78 8.89 25.00
C ALA A 283 -10.00 8.38 26.42
N HIS A 284 -9.25 8.87 27.40
CA HIS A 284 -9.42 8.48 28.79
C HIS A 284 -10.79 8.88 29.36
N LYS A 285 -11.30 10.07 29.01
CA LYS A 285 -12.57 10.57 29.55
C LYS A 285 -13.78 9.71 29.19
N TYR A 286 -13.92 9.27 27.94
CA TYR A 286 -15.04 8.38 27.59
C TYR A 286 -14.72 6.92 27.90
N SER A 287 -13.46 6.50 27.77
CA SER A 287 -13.07 5.12 28.06
C SER A 287 -13.22 4.77 29.53
N ALA A 288 -13.04 5.71 30.46
CA ALA A 288 -13.26 5.50 31.89
C ALA A 288 -14.69 5.06 32.27
N ARG A 289 -15.63 5.13 31.33
CA ARG A 289 -17.01 4.63 31.51
C ARG A 289 -17.16 3.16 31.11
N HIS A 290 -16.21 2.61 30.37
CA HIS A 290 -16.21 1.23 29.90
C HIS A 290 -15.79 0.28 31.05
N PRO A 291 -16.49 -0.86 31.26
CA PRO A 291 -16.19 -1.78 32.36
C PRO A 291 -14.78 -2.37 32.35
N GLN A 292 -14.16 -2.48 31.17
CA GLN A 292 -12.81 -3.01 30.99
C GLN A 292 -11.74 -1.91 30.90
N TYR A 293 -12.04 -0.69 31.35
CA TYR A 293 -11.09 0.40 31.29
C TYR A 293 -9.88 0.15 32.21
N SER A 294 -8.70 0.33 31.63
CA SER A 294 -7.44 0.56 32.32
C SER A 294 -6.75 1.75 31.65
N GLU A 295 -6.09 2.58 32.45
CA GLU A 295 -5.34 3.73 31.95
C GLU A 295 -4.22 3.27 31.00
N ASP A 296 -3.39 2.32 31.44
CA ASP A 296 -2.29 1.76 30.64
C ASP A 296 -2.78 1.09 29.35
N GLU A 297 -3.88 0.33 29.44
CA GLU A 297 -4.44 -0.37 28.27
C GLU A 297 -5.03 0.61 27.26
N THR A 298 -5.68 1.67 27.73
CA THR A 298 -6.27 2.70 26.86
C THR A 298 -5.19 3.52 26.16
N ALA A 299 -4.12 3.88 26.88
CA ALA A 299 -2.96 4.56 26.31
C ALA A 299 -2.28 3.68 25.24
N ALA A 300 -2.05 2.40 25.53
CA ALA A 300 -1.50 1.45 24.59
C ALA A 300 -2.40 1.26 23.35
N LYS A 301 -3.72 1.17 23.53
CA LYS A 301 -4.69 1.10 22.43
C LYS A 301 -4.69 2.37 21.58
N LEU A 302 -4.57 3.55 22.19
CA LEU A 302 -4.52 4.83 21.51
C LEU A 302 -3.24 4.97 20.66
N GLU A 303 -2.09 4.61 21.24
CA GLU A 303 -0.80 4.58 20.54
C GLU A 303 -0.83 3.56 19.39
N ARG A 304 -1.38 2.36 19.63
CA ARG A 304 -1.58 1.33 18.60
C ARG A 304 -2.46 1.84 17.47
N ALA A 305 -3.55 2.52 17.79
CA ALA A 305 -4.43 3.06 16.77
C ALA A 305 -3.78 4.22 15.98
N LEU A 306 -2.87 4.97 16.59
CA LEU A 306 -2.12 6.04 15.91
C LEU A 306 -1.04 5.48 14.97
N THR A 307 -0.33 4.45 15.41
CA THR A 307 0.89 3.94 14.76
C THR A 307 0.62 2.77 13.80
N GLU A 308 -0.48 2.05 13.97
CA GLU A 308 -0.70 0.76 13.28
C GLU A 308 -1.92 0.71 12.38
N ALA A 309 -2.91 1.57 12.61
CA ALA A 309 -4.16 1.56 11.88
C ALA A 309 -4.53 2.97 11.36
N GLY A 310 -5.24 3.03 10.24
CA GLY A 310 -5.91 4.26 9.84
C GLY A 310 -7.10 4.57 10.75
N PRO A 311 -7.56 5.84 10.80
CA PRO A 311 -8.85 6.13 11.42
C PRO A 311 -9.92 5.31 10.71
N ARG A 312 -10.93 4.84 11.46
CA ARG A 312 -11.97 4.00 10.88
C ARG A 312 -12.74 4.72 9.78
N THR A 313 -13.06 3.98 8.73
CA THR A 313 -13.76 4.51 7.56
C THR A 313 -15.27 4.48 7.79
N CYS A 314 -15.99 5.39 7.14
CA CYS A 314 -17.47 5.40 7.19
C CYS A 314 -18.06 4.07 6.71
N HIS A 315 -17.45 3.46 5.68
CA HIS A 315 -17.86 2.17 5.16
C HIS A 315 -17.72 1.04 6.19
N ALA A 316 -16.58 0.96 6.91
CA ALA A 316 -16.39 -0.04 7.95
C ALA A 316 -17.33 0.20 9.15
N ILE A 317 -17.60 1.45 9.48
CA ILE A 317 -18.56 1.80 10.54
C ILE A 317 -19.97 1.30 10.18
N GLU A 318 -20.42 1.58 8.97
CA GLU A 318 -21.76 1.19 8.48
C GLU A 318 -21.94 -0.33 8.44
N ASN A 319 -20.93 -1.07 7.97
CA ASN A 319 -21.06 -2.50 7.69
C ASN A 319 -20.57 -3.43 8.83
N ASP A 320 -19.58 -3.00 9.62
CA ASP A 320 -18.88 -3.88 10.55
C ASP A 320 -19.08 -3.49 12.03
N LEU A 321 -19.64 -2.31 12.33
CA LEU A 321 -19.66 -1.72 13.69
C LEU A 321 -21.04 -1.18 14.08
N ASP A 322 -22.11 -1.85 13.65
CA ASP A 322 -23.50 -1.48 13.93
C ASP A 322 -23.86 -0.02 13.60
N GLY A 323 -23.14 0.57 12.63
CA GLY A 323 -23.29 1.97 12.26
C GLY A 323 -24.41 2.25 11.27
N ALA A 324 -25.07 1.22 10.73
CA ALA A 324 -26.04 1.36 9.63
C ALA A 324 -27.19 2.33 9.95
N SER A 325 -27.71 2.29 11.18
CA SER A 325 -28.78 3.19 11.63
C SER A 325 -28.35 4.66 11.60
N PHE A 326 -27.09 4.96 11.97
CA PHE A 326 -26.52 6.30 11.94
C PHE A 326 -26.12 6.75 10.53
N CYS A 327 -25.61 5.82 9.71
CA CYS A 327 -25.08 6.13 8.39
C CYS A 327 -26.17 6.30 7.31
N SER A 328 -27.31 5.61 7.47
CA SER A 328 -28.41 5.64 6.49
C SER A 328 -28.98 7.04 6.20
N GLY A 329 -29.03 7.90 7.23
CA GLY A 329 -29.46 9.31 7.12
C GLY A 329 -28.32 10.32 7.26
N CYS A 330 -27.06 9.89 7.13
CA CYS A 330 -25.92 10.76 7.39
C CYS A 330 -25.79 11.85 6.31
N PRO A 331 -25.74 13.15 6.67
CA PRO A 331 -25.59 14.24 5.69
C PRO A 331 -24.22 14.24 5.01
N ASN A 332 -23.25 13.51 5.55
CA ASN A 332 -21.88 13.40 5.03
C ASN A 332 -21.66 12.11 4.23
N ARG A 333 -22.72 11.31 3.98
CA ARG A 333 -22.62 10.05 3.24
C ARG A 333 -22.06 10.31 1.83
N ASP A 334 -21.11 9.47 1.43
CA ASP A 334 -20.40 9.55 0.14
C ASP A 334 -19.57 10.85 -0.08
N LEU A 335 -19.53 11.77 0.89
CA LEU A 335 -18.74 13.02 0.86
C LEU A 335 -17.40 12.91 1.61
N ILE A 336 -17.32 12.00 2.58
CA ILE A 336 -16.10 11.74 3.38
C ILE A 336 -15.83 10.24 3.46
N THR A 337 -14.56 9.88 3.59
CA THR A 337 -14.11 8.49 3.76
C THR A 337 -13.97 8.08 5.22
N SER A 338 -13.78 9.04 6.13
CA SER A 338 -13.71 8.81 7.57
C SER A 338 -14.25 10.00 8.37
N PRO A 339 -14.91 9.78 9.53
CA PRO A 339 -15.40 10.86 10.40
C PRO A 339 -14.32 11.86 10.82
N VAL A 340 -13.05 11.46 10.85
CA VAL A 340 -11.93 12.34 11.21
C VAL A 340 -11.90 13.62 10.35
N GLN A 341 -12.37 13.54 9.10
CA GLN A 341 -12.41 14.67 8.18
C GLN A 341 -13.32 15.81 8.67
N LEU A 342 -14.32 15.50 9.48
CA LEU A 342 -15.25 16.46 10.08
C LEU A 342 -14.59 17.26 11.21
N GLY A 343 -13.47 16.77 11.75
CA GLY A 343 -12.77 17.42 12.84
C GLY A 343 -11.94 18.63 12.39
N TYR A 344 -11.52 18.66 11.13
CA TYR A 344 -10.74 19.77 10.62
C TYR A 344 -11.58 21.06 10.55
N GLY A 345 -11.01 22.16 11.02
CA GLY A 345 -11.66 23.46 10.94
C GLY A 345 -11.92 23.90 9.51
N TYR A 346 -12.84 24.83 9.36
CA TYR A 346 -13.02 25.58 8.14
C TYR A 346 -12.76 27.04 8.47
N GLU A 347 -11.57 27.51 8.11
CA GLU A 347 -11.26 28.93 8.11
C GLU A 347 -11.17 29.39 6.66
N PRO A 348 -12.26 29.95 6.10
CA PRO A 348 -12.25 30.41 4.72
C PRO A 348 -11.30 31.58 4.43
N GLY A 349 -10.79 32.25 5.47
CA GLY A 349 -10.19 33.57 5.31
C GLY A 349 -11.16 34.57 4.69
N ASN A 350 -10.64 35.55 3.93
CA ASN A 350 -11.41 36.67 3.35
C ASN A 350 -12.26 36.29 2.11
N ILE A 351 -12.31 35.00 1.75
CA ILE A 351 -13.02 34.47 0.55
C ILE A 351 -14.13 33.48 0.96
N GLY A 352 -14.64 33.60 2.19
CA GLY A 352 -15.62 32.68 2.77
C GLY A 352 -17.00 32.65 2.11
N PRO A 353 -17.97 31.95 2.73
CA PRO A 353 -19.28 31.78 2.15
C PRO A 353 -19.93 33.13 1.84
N ILE A 354 -20.06 33.47 0.55
CA ILE A 354 -20.69 34.72 0.12
C ILE A 354 -22.18 34.51 -0.16
N PRO A 355 -23.07 35.41 0.29
CA PRO A 355 -24.47 35.33 -0.08
C PRO A 355 -24.63 35.53 -1.59
N ILE A 356 -25.34 34.61 -2.24
CA ILE A 356 -25.62 34.66 -3.68
C ILE A 356 -27.08 35.00 -3.97
N GLY A 357 -27.96 34.83 -2.99
CA GLY A 357 -29.38 35.14 -3.14
C GLY A 357 -30.20 34.83 -1.90
N TYR A 358 -31.38 35.44 -1.85
CA TYR A 358 -32.41 35.23 -0.84
C TYR A 358 -33.60 34.53 -1.48
N LEU A 359 -34.15 33.54 -0.79
CA LEU A 359 -35.37 32.85 -1.18
C LEU A 359 -36.59 33.59 -0.60
N SER A 360 -37.75 33.35 -1.20
CA SER A 360 -39.01 34.03 -0.83
C SER A 360 -39.52 33.68 0.57
N ASP A 361 -39.02 32.60 1.16
CA ASP A 361 -39.35 32.16 2.51
C ASP A 361 -38.43 32.76 3.59
N GLY A 362 -37.49 33.64 3.20
CA GLY A 362 -36.55 34.29 4.10
C GLY A 362 -35.22 33.55 4.29
N SER A 363 -35.11 32.32 3.79
CA SER A 363 -33.84 31.59 3.77
C SER A 363 -32.88 32.20 2.74
N PHE A 364 -31.58 31.95 2.89
CA PHE A 364 -30.56 32.50 1.99
C PHE A 364 -29.52 31.45 1.58
N ILE A 365 -28.96 31.64 0.39
CA ILE A 365 -27.99 30.73 -0.18
C ILE A 365 -26.61 31.37 -0.13
N LEU A 366 -25.66 30.66 0.46
CA LEU A 366 -24.24 31.04 0.49
C LEU A 366 -23.46 30.18 -0.51
N ARG A 367 -22.54 30.78 -1.27
CA ARG A 367 -21.49 30.06 -2.00
C ARG A 367 -20.24 30.00 -1.15
N ASP A 368 -19.87 28.81 -0.72
CA ASP A 368 -18.52 28.56 -0.25
C ASP A 368 -17.61 28.44 -1.47
N GLN A 369 -16.98 29.55 -1.86
CA GLN A 369 -16.09 29.60 -3.04
C GLN A 369 -14.87 28.68 -2.90
N VAL A 370 -14.52 28.36 -1.65
CA VAL A 370 -13.32 27.62 -1.29
C VAL A 370 -13.57 26.11 -1.34
N ARG A 371 -14.80 25.65 -1.11
CA ARG A 371 -15.23 24.25 -1.25
C ARG A 371 -16.04 23.99 -2.52
N ASP A 372 -16.39 25.05 -3.25
CA ASP A 372 -17.32 25.04 -4.38
C ASP A 372 -18.66 24.34 -4.08
N ILE A 373 -19.18 24.60 -2.87
CA ILE A 373 -20.49 24.10 -2.44
C ILE A 373 -21.46 25.25 -2.18
N MET A 374 -22.75 24.93 -2.29
CA MET A 374 -23.86 25.83 -2.02
C MET A 374 -24.48 25.45 -0.69
N LEU A 375 -24.52 26.38 0.25
CA LEU A 375 -25.12 26.18 1.58
C LEU A 375 -26.45 26.92 1.63
N MET A 376 -27.54 26.20 1.84
CA MET A 376 -28.83 26.79 2.17
C MET A 376 -28.90 26.98 3.69
N CYS A 377 -29.02 28.24 4.11
CA CYS A 377 -29.22 28.60 5.50
C CYS A 377 -30.69 28.95 5.71
N PRO A 378 -31.41 28.22 6.59
CA PRO A 378 -32.80 28.48 6.91
C PRO A 378 -33.00 29.82 7.61
#